data_AF-A0A965LFZ2-F1
#
_entry.id   AF-A0A965LFZ2-F1
#
_cell.length_a   1.000
_cell.length_b   1.000
_cell.length_c   1.000
_cell.angle_alpha   90.00
_cell.angle_beta   90.00
_cell.angle_gamma   90.00
#
_symmetry.space_group_name_H-M   'P 1'
#
loop_
_entity.id
_entity.type
_entity.pdbx_description
1 polymer ?
#
loop_
_entity_poly.entity_id
_entity_poly.type
_entity_poly.pdbx_seq_one_letter_code
_entity_poly.pdbx_strand_id
1 'polypeptide(L)' 'DTAVGPGGTIVRAGDTFLTPRGTYVKAGDSFLSPDGTMVRAGDVYVGPEGTSVVAGSTILRNFRKKPGWSSR' A
#
# COMPACT_ATOMS: atom_id res chain seq x y z
N ASP A 1 -18.12 -10.29 -1.09
CA ASP A 1 -17.44 -11.41 -0.41
C ASP A 1 -17.04 -11.03 1.00
N THR A 2 -17.02 -11.98 1.93
CA THR A 2 -16.62 -11.74 3.33
C THR A 2 -15.63 -12.80 3.79
N ALA A 3 -14.59 -12.39 4.52
CA ALA A 3 -13.62 -13.28 5.16
C ALA A 3 -13.52 -12.93 6.64
N VAL A 4 -13.39 -13.95 7.50
CA VAL A 4 -13.32 -13.77 8.96
C VAL A 4 -12.07 -14.49 9.47
N GLY A 5 -11.29 -13.81 10.31
CA GLY A 5 -10.12 -14.38 10.96
C GLY A 5 -9.84 -13.72 12.31
N PRO A 6 -8.76 -14.14 13.01
CA PRO A 6 -8.41 -13.61 14.33
C PRO A 6 -8.18 -12.09 14.35
N GLY A 7 -7.77 -11.51 13.21
CA GLY A 7 -7.59 -10.08 13.03
C GLY A 7 -8.88 -9.29 12.74
N GLY A 8 -10.04 -9.95 12.74
CA GLY A 8 -11.35 -9.38 12.47
C GLY A 8 -11.93 -9.77 11.11
N THR A 9 -12.96 -9.03 10.68
CA THR A 9 -13.72 -9.31 9.45
C THR A 9 -13.29 -8.40 8.32
N ILE A 10 -13.09 -8.97 7.14
CA ILE A 10 -12.87 -8.24 5.88
C ILE A 10 -14.11 -8.40 5.02
N VAL A 11 -14.65 -7.29 4.54
CA VAL A 11 -15.78 -7.25 3.61
C VAL A 11 -15.30 -6.65 2.29
N ARG A 12 -15.50 -7.37 1.19
CA ARG A 12 -15.23 -6.89 -0.17
C ARG A 12 -16.53 -6.53 -0.88
N ALA A 13 -16.59 -5.31 -1.38
CA ALA A 13 -17.64 -4.77 -2.25
C ALA A 13 -16.99 -4.19 -3.51
N GLY A 14 -17.02 -4.95 -4.61
CA GLY A 14 -16.31 -4.58 -5.85
C GLY A 14 -14.80 -4.47 -5.61
N ASP A 15 -14.27 -3.27 -5.88
CA ASP A 15 -12.85 -2.93 -5.66
C ASP A 15 -12.58 -2.33 -4.28
N THR A 16 -13.59 -2.20 -3.44
CA THR A 16 -13.48 -1.69 -2.06
C THR A 16 -13.38 -2.84 -1.07
N PHE A 17 -12.44 -2.72 -0.12
CA PHE A 17 -12.24 -3.63 0.98
C PHE A 17 -12.37 -2.87 2.30
N LEU A 18 -13.36 -3.24 3.10
CA LEU A 18 -13.49 -2.80 4.48
C LEU A 18 -12.76 -3.78 5.38
N THR A 19 -11.83 -3.25 6.18
CA THR A 19 -11.07 -4.01 7.16
C THR A 19 -11.14 -3.29 8.51
N PRO A 20 -10.78 -3.95 9.62
CA PRO A 20 -10.66 -3.29 10.92
C PRO A 20 -9.58 -2.20 10.94
N ARG A 21 -8.64 -2.22 9.99
CA ARG A 21 -7.58 -1.21 9.85
C ARG A 21 -7.98 -0.03 8.97
N GLY A 22 -9.20 -0.04 8.45
CA GLY A 22 -9.75 0.98 7.56
C GLY A 22 -10.09 0.46 6.17
N THR A 23 -10.40 1.40 5.29
CA THR A 23 -10.90 1.13 3.94
C THR A 23 -9.76 1.16 2.92
N TYR A 24 -9.74 0.16 2.05
CA TYR A 24 -8.82 0.06 0.93
C TYR A 24 -9.60 0.02 -0.39
N VAL A 25 -9.10 0.68 -1.42
CA VAL A 25 -9.75 0.73 -2.73
C VAL A 25 -8.73 0.48 -3.82
N LYS A 26 -9.01 -0.45 -4.73
CA LYS A 26 -8.26 -0.62 -5.97
C LYS A 26 -8.90 0.25 -7.07
N ALA A 27 -8.10 1.05 -7.76
CA ALA A 27 -8.56 1.90 -8.85
C ALA A 27 -7.55 1.82 -10.01
N GLY A 28 -7.77 0.89 -10.93
CA GLY A 28 -6.82 0.59 -11.99
C GLY A 28 -5.46 0.17 -11.43
N ASP A 29 -4.41 0.91 -11.80
CA ASP A 29 -3.05 0.73 -11.32
C ASP A 29 -2.75 1.42 -9.97
N SER A 30 -3.76 2.04 -9.36
CA SER A 30 -3.66 2.68 -8.05
C SER A 30 -4.31 1.86 -6.94
N PHE A 31 -3.74 1.95 -5.74
CA PHE A 31 -4.29 1.40 -4.51
C PHE A 31 -4.34 2.49 -3.45
N LEU A 32 -5.54 2.74 -2.95
CA LEU A 32 -5.78 3.69 -1.88
C LEU A 32 -5.88 2.92 -0.57
N SER A 33 -5.20 3.43 0.45
CA SER A 33 -5.21 2.89 1.81
C SER A 33 -5.41 4.01 2.82
N PRO A 34 -5.75 3.69 4.08
CA PRO A 34 -5.81 4.68 5.16
C PRO A 34 -4.48 5.41 5.37
N ASP A 35 -3.37 4.75 5.04
CA ASP A 35 -2.01 5.29 5.19
C ASP A 35 -1.53 6.06 3.95
N GLY A 36 -2.36 6.17 2.91
CA GLY A 36 -2.10 6.93 1.68
C GLY A 36 -2.25 6.10 0.40
N THR A 37 -1.86 6.71 -0.72
CA THR A 37 -2.07 6.14 -2.07
C THR A 37 -0.75 5.59 -2.62
N MET A 38 -0.81 4.38 -3.18
CA MET A 38 0.26 3.78 -3.97
C MET A 38 -0.18 3.69 -5.45
N VAL A 39 0.72 3.99 -6.38
CA VAL A 39 0.49 3.90 -7.83
C VAL A 39 1.56 3.02 -8.45
N ARG A 40 1.15 2.15 -9.38
CA ARG A 40 2.02 1.30 -10.18
C ARG A 40 2.16 1.86 -11.60
N ALA A 41 3.39 1.88 -12.12
CA ALA A 41 3.69 2.19 -13.52
C ALA A 41 4.75 1.20 -14.04
N GLY A 42 4.30 0.15 -14.72
CA GLY A 42 5.17 -0.97 -15.10
C GLY A 42 5.75 -1.66 -13.88
N ASP A 43 7.07 -1.66 -13.76
CA ASP A 43 7.79 -2.25 -12.62
C ASP A 43 8.10 -1.26 -11.49
N VAL A 44 7.62 -0.02 -11.62
CA VAL A 44 7.79 1.05 -10.64
C VAL A 44 6.55 1.15 -9.75
N TYR A 45 6.76 1.30 -8.45
CA TYR A 45 5.74 1.57 -7.45
C TYR A 45 6.09 2.85 -6.71
N VAL A 46 5.16 3.79 -6.66
CA VAL A 46 5.32 5.08 -5.97
C VAL A 46 4.28 5.16 -4.86
N GLY A 47 4.71 5.46 -3.64
CA GLY A 47 3.83 5.61 -2.50
C GLY A 47 4.30 6.69 -1.52
N PRO A 48 3.59 6.85 -0.38
CA PRO A 48 3.84 7.95 0.56
C PRO A 48 5.24 7.91 1.19
N GLU A 49 5.79 6.71 1.33
CA GLU A 49 7.09 6.46 1.97
C GLU A 49 8.25 6.39 0.96
N GLY A 50 7.97 6.50 -0.35
CA GLY A 50 8.98 6.53 -1.39
C GLY A 50 8.65 5.67 -2.61
N THR A 51 9.69 5.35 -3.37
CA THR A 51 9.58 4.64 -4.65
C THR A 51 10.34 3.33 -4.61
N SER A 52 9.79 2.28 -5.23
CA SER A 52 10.49 1.03 -5.48
C SER A 52 10.41 0.59 -6.93
N VAL A 53 11.44 -0.11 -7.41
CA VAL A 53 11.49 -0.71 -8.75
C VAL A 53 11.81 -2.20 -8.61
N VAL A 54 11.10 -3.03 -9.37
CA VAL A 54 11.34 -4.48 -9.44
C VAL A 54 12.06 -4.83 -10.74
N ALA A 55 13.11 -5.64 -10.68
CA ALA A 55 13.82 -6.14 -11.85
C ALA A 55 14.19 -7.61 -11.63
N GLY A 56 13.38 -8.51 -12.19
CA GLY A 56 13.49 -9.95 -11.91
C GLY A 56 13.26 -10.24 -10.42
N SER A 57 14.24 -10.89 -9.78
CA SER A 57 14.23 -11.16 -8.34
C SER A 57 14.79 -10.02 -7.48
N THR A 58 15.17 -8.89 -8.07
CA THR A 58 15.76 -7.74 -7.37
C THR A 58 14.74 -6.65 -7.13
N ILE A 59 14.79 -6.04 -5.93
CA ILE A 59 13.97 -4.88 -5.57
C ILE A 59 14.88 -3.74 -5.12
N LEU A 60 14.80 -2.59 -5.81
CA LEU A 60 15.44 -1.33 -5.40
C LEU A 60 14.41 -0.45 -4.70
N ARG A 61 14.77 0.15 -3.56
CA ARG A 61 13.88 1.03 -2.78
C ARG A 61 14.58 2.33 -2.42
N ASN A 62 13.91 3.45 -2.64
CA ASN A 62 14.32 4.75 -2.13
C ASN A 62 13.26 5.25 -1.16
N PHE A 63 13.59 5.31 0.13
CA PHE A 63 12.69 5.81 1.16
C PHE A 63 12.85 7.31 1.35
N ARG A 64 11.74 8.02 1.45
CA ARG A 64 11.77 9.43 1.85
C ARG A 64 12.01 9.48 3.36
N LYS A 65 13.21 9.88 3.81
CA LYS A 65 13.42 10.16 5.23
C LYS A 65 12.48 11.28 5.67
N LYS A 66 11.76 11.07 6.79
CA LYS A 66 11.00 12.15 7.43
C LYS A 66 12.00 13.16 8.00
N PRO A 67 11.93 14.45 7.65
CA PRO A 67 12.80 15.46 8.26
C PRO A 67 12.48 15.52 9.76
N GLY A 68 13.49 15.27 10.61
CA GLY A 68 13.37 15.38 12.08
C GLY A 68 13.85 14.18 12.90
N TRP A 69 14.19 13.04 12.29
CA TRP A 69 14.76 11.92 13.06
C TRP A 69 16.28 12.09 13.20
N SER A 70 16.72 12.68 14.32
CA SER A 70 18.11 12.59 14.77
C SER A 70 18.26 11.30 15.59
N SER A 71 19.11 10.38 15.14
CA SER A 71 19.53 9.24 15.95
C SER A 71 20.48 9.75 17.05
N ARG A 72 20.06 9.66 18.31
CA ARG A 72 20.98 9.66 19.45
C ARG A 72 21.66 8.31 19.57
#